data_AF-F0RPE5-F1
#
_entry.id   AF-F0RPE5-F1
#
_cell.length_a   1.000
_cell.length_b   1.000
_cell.length_c   1.000
_cell.angle_alpha   90.00
_cell.angle_beta   90.00
_cell.angle_gamma   90.00
#
_symmetry.space_group_name_H-M   'P 1'
#
loop_
_entity.id
_entity.type
_entity.pdbx_description
1 polymer ?
#
loop_
_entity_poly.entity_id
_entity_poly.type
_entity_poly.pdbx_seq_one_letter_code
_entity_poly.pdbx_strand_id
1 'polypeptide(L)'
;MSPADTPPPARPARLPARLWAGLDRVPLMAMTLCLLCGLGIAQTLFHIGSGVQRSVTWRQEAQATQAENDRLRQDIQILNDAKVQLNSPQYLEQLARCWGYVGRDEKVLVVEKAPATIGSNCDEYRLP
;
A
#
# COMPACT_ATOMS: atom_id res chain seq x y z
N MET A 1 52.21 -85.83 20.17
CA MET A 1 51.32 -84.92 20.91
C MET A 1 51.86 -83.50 20.72
N SER A 2 51.15 -82.63 19.99
CA SER A 2 51.60 -81.26 19.65
C SER A 2 51.61 -80.32 20.85
N PRO A 3 52.58 -79.40 20.97
CA PRO A 3 52.40 -78.20 21.76
C PRO A 3 51.67 -77.13 20.94
N ALA A 4 50.79 -76.39 21.60
CA ALA A 4 49.83 -75.47 21.02
C ALA A 4 50.48 -74.20 20.43
N ASP A 5 50.08 -73.86 19.20
CA ASP A 5 50.27 -72.53 18.60
C ASP A 5 49.22 -71.58 19.18
N THR A 6 49.61 -70.69 20.10
CA THR A 6 48.78 -69.54 20.50
C THR A 6 49.09 -68.33 19.62
N PRO A 7 48.08 -67.68 19.00
CA PRO A 7 48.32 -66.51 18.15
C PRO A 7 48.79 -65.31 18.97
N PRO A 8 49.63 -64.42 18.39
CA PRO A 8 50.14 -63.24 19.08
C PRO A 8 49.03 -62.23 19.41
N PRO A 9 49.18 -61.40 20.47
CA PRO A 9 48.18 -60.42 20.84
C PRO A 9 48.00 -59.35 19.76
N ALA A 10 46.75 -59.04 19.42
CA ALA A 10 46.40 -57.98 18.48
C ALA A 10 46.87 -56.61 19.01
N ARG A 11 47.61 -55.85 18.18
CA ARG A 11 47.99 -54.47 18.50
C ARG A 11 46.75 -53.57 18.50
N PRO A 12 46.61 -52.63 19.46
CA PRO A 12 45.48 -51.70 19.46
C PRO A 12 45.55 -50.82 18.20
N ALA A 13 44.41 -50.72 17.51
CA ALA A 13 44.25 -49.87 16.35
C ALA A 13 44.49 -48.40 16.75
N ARG A 14 45.66 -47.85 16.40
CA ARG A 14 45.92 -46.42 16.55
C ARG A 14 45.09 -45.68 15.52
N LEU A 15 44.16 -44.85 15.99
CA LEU A 15 43.41 -43.93 15.14
C LEU A 15 44.39 -43.09 14.30
N PRO A 16 44.07 -42.84 13.01
CA PRO A 16 44.99 -42.15 12.12
C PRO A 16 45.28 -40.73 12.64
N ALA A 17 46.56 -40.37 12.73
CA ALA A 17 47.03 -39.07 13.25
C ALA A 17 46.41 -37.83 12.53
N ARG A 18 45.84 -38.03 11.33
CA ARG A 18 45.10 -36.99 10.59
C ARG A 18 43.83 -36.52 11.31
N LEU A 19 43.15 -37.39 12.08
CA LEU A 19 41.99 -36.99 12.88
C LEU A 19 42.38 -36.08 14.05
N TRP A 20 43.56 -36.29 14.62
CA TRP A 20 44.09 -35.48 15.73
C TRP A 20 44.63 -34.12 15.26
N ALA A 21 45.25 -34.06 14.07
CA ALA A 21 45.74 -32.80 13.49
C ALA A 21 44.61 -31.80 13.14
N GLY A 22 43.36 -32.28 12.99
CA GLY A 22 42.19 -31.43 12.81
C GLY A 22 41.74 -30.74 14.10
N LEU A 23 41.92 -31.39 15.26
CA LEU A 23 41.44 -30.91 16.56
C LEU A 23 42.11 -29.59 17.00
N ASP A 24 43.39 -29.39 16.68
CA ASP A 24 44.11 -28.15 17.02
C ASP A 24 43.53 -26.90 16.34
N ARG A 25 42.83 -27.06 15.20
CA ARG A 25 42.19 -25.94 14.47
C ARG A 25 40.71 -25.78 14.76
N VAL A 26 40.08 -26.75 15.44
CA VAL A 26 38.67 -26.67 15.86
C VAL A 26 38.34 -25.40 16.66
N PRO A 27 39.14 -24.97 17.67
CA PRO A 27 38.77 -23.78 18.45
C PRO A 27 38.79 -22.50 17.59
N LEU A 28 39.75 -22.37 16.68
CA LEU A 28 39.82 -21.24 15.74
C LEU A 28 38.62 -21.23 14.79
N MET A 29 38.24 -22.39 14.24
CA MET A 29 37.07 -22.50 13.37
C MET A 29 35.75 -22.22 14.13
N ALA A 30 35.67 -22.62 15.40
CA ALA A 30 34.52 -22.33 16.23
C ALA A 30 34.41 -20.83 16.53
N MET A 31 35.52 -20.15 16.83
CA MET A 31 35.53 -18.70 17.05
C MET A 31 35.14 -17.93 15.79
N THR A 32 35.68 -18.30 14.62
CA THR A 32 35.33 -17.64 13.36
C THR A 32 33.88 -17.90 12.98
N LEU A 33 33.35 -19.10 13.23
CA LEU A 33 31.94 -19.41 13.01
C LEU A 33 31.03 -18.57 13.90
N CYS A 34 31.35 -18.44 15.19
CA CYS A 34 30.59 -17.58 16.10
C CYS A 34 30.60 -16.10 15.66
N LEU A 35 31.77 -15.60 15.23
CA LEU A 35 31.89 -14.23 14.71
C LEU A 35 31.06 -14.04 13.44
N LEU A 36 31.12 -14.99 12.49
CA LEU A 36 30.33 -14.97 11.26
C LEU A 36 28.83 -15.06 11.54
N CYS A 37 28.42 -15.90 12.49
CA CYS A 37 27.02 -15.96 12.92
C CYS A 37 26.57 -14.62 13.53
N GLY A 38 27.36 -14.02 14.41
CA GLY A 38 27.06 -12.71 14.97
C GLY A 38 26.91 -11.63 13.91
N LEU A 39 27.84 -11.58 12.96
CA LEU A 39 27.80 -10.63 11.84
C LEU A 39 26.58 -10.86 10.94
N GLY A 40 26.27 -12.12 10.61
CA GLY A 40 25.11 -12.49 9.80
C GLY A 40 23.77 -12.12 10.47
N ILE A 41 23.66 -12.28 11.79
CA ILE A 41 22.48 -11.86 12.55
C ILE A 41 22.34 -10.34 12.49
N ALA A 42 23.41 -9.58 12.75
CA ALA A 42 23.38 -8.13 12.70
C ALA A 42 22.99 -7.60 11.30
N GLN A 43 23.57 -8.19 10.26
CA GLN A 43 23.28 -7.83 8.87
C GLN A 43 21.82 -8.12 8.51
N THR A 44 21.30 -9.27 8.95
CA THR A 44 19.90 -9.66 8.73
C THR A 44 18.95 -8.71 9.47
N LEU A 45 19.27 -8.33 10.71
CA LEU A 45 18.47 -7.37 11.48
C LEU A 45 18.38 -6.02 10.78
N PHE A 46 19.50 -5.53 10.24
CA PHE A 46 19.54 -4.26 9.52
C PHE A 46 18.73 -4.30 8.22
N HIS A 47 18.82 -5.39 7.47
CA HIS A 47 18.01 -5.60 6.26
C HIS A 47 16.51 -5.72 6.55
N ILE A 48 16.13 -6.41 7.63
CA ILE A 48 14.74 -6.51 8.05
C ILE A 48 14.23 -5.15 8.52
N GLY A 49 14.99 -4.44 9.36
CA GLY A 49 14.60 -3.14 9.88
C GLY A 49 14.36 -2.10 8.78
N SER A 50 15.26 -2.02 7.80
CA SER A 50 15.12 -1.11 6.65
C SER A 50 13.96 -1.53 5.72
N GLY A 51 13.77 -2.83 5.47
CA GLY A 51 12.66 -3.34 4.68
C GLY A 51 11.30 -3.09 5.33
N VAL A 52 11.19 -3.32 6.64
CA VAL A 52 9.96 -3.09 7.41
C VAL A 52 9.61 -1.60 7.42
N GLN A 53 10.56 -0.72 7.73
CA GLN A 53 10.33 0.73 7.75
C GLN A 53 9.81 1.24 6.40
N ARG A 54 10.43 0.80 5.30
CA ARG A 54 10.00 1.17 3.94
C ARG A 54 8.63 0.57 3.58
N SER A 55 8.34 -0.66 4.00
CA SER A 55 7.05 -1.29 3.73
C SER A 55 5.88 -0.61 4.47
N VAL A 56 6.12 -0.09 5.68
CA VAL A 56 5.10 0.63 6.45
C VAL A 56 4.82 1.99 5.81
N THR A 57 5.85 2.75 5.42
CA THR A 57 5.67 4.05 4.79
C THR A 57 4.96 3.92 3.44
N TRP A 58 5.35 2.94 2.62
CA TRP A 58 4.72 2.71 1.31
C TRP A 58 3.25 2.32 1.43
N ARG A 59 2.87 1.56 2.47
CA ARG A 59 1.46 1.22 2.71
C ARG A 59 0.63 2.44 3.09
N GLN A 60 1.17 3.33 3.92
CA GLN A 60 0.48 4.57 4.31
C GLN A 60 0.33 5.51 3.12
N GLU A 61 1.39 5.71 2.33
CA GLU A 61 1.36 6.55 1.12
C GLU A 61 0.43 5.97 0.04
N ALA A 62 0.39 4.65 -0.13
CA ALA A 62 -0.52 4.00 -1.08
C ALA A 62 -1.99 4.19 -0.69
N GLN A 63 -2.33 4.06 0.59
CA GLN A 63 -3.69 4.28 1.07
C GLN A 63 -4.13 5.74 0.90
N ALA A 64 -3.25 6.69 1.20
CA ALA A 64 -3.53 8.11 1.01
C ALA A 64 -3.77 8.46 -0.47
N THR A 65 -2.89 7.98 -1.36
CA THR A 65 -3.02 8.18 -2.81
C THR A 65 -4.30 7.54 -3.36
N GLN A 66 -4.68 6.37 -2.83
CA GLN A 66 -5.90 5.68 -3.26
C GLN A 66 -7.16 6.45 -2.87
N ALA A 67 -7.22 6.98 -1.64
CA ALA A 67 -8.32 7.81 -1.18
C ALA A 67 -8.45 9.10 -2.02
N GLU A 68 -7.33 9.72 -2.38
CA GLU A 68 -7.31 10.89 -3.27
C GLU A 68 -7.80 10.54 -4.68
N ASN A 69 -7.41 9.38 -5.23
CA ASN A 69 -7.88 8.92 -6.53
C ASN A 69 -9.39 8.66 -6.54
N ASP A 70 -9.91 8.06 -5.47
CA ASP A 70 -11.35 7.79 -5.33
C ASP A 70 -12.15 9.09 -5.21
N ARG A 71 -11.64 10.08 -4.48
CA ARG A 71 -12.24 11.43 -4.43
C ARG A 71 -12.23 12.09 -5.81
N LEU A 72 -11.11 12.07 -6.52
CA LEU A 72 -11.03 12.62 -7.88
C LEU A 72 -12.00 11.95 -8.85
N ARG A 73 -12.18 10.62 -8.74
CA ARG A 73 -13.16 9.90 -9.56
C ARG A 73 -14.59 10.34 -9.28
N GLN A 74 -14.95 10.54 -8.01
CA GLN A 74 -16.25 11.07 -7.62
C GLN A 74 -16.45 12.49 -8.18
N ASP A 75 -15.45 13.36 -8.05
CA ASP A 75 -15.52 14.72 -8.56
C ASP A 75 -15.71 14.74 -10.08
N ILE A 76 -14.97 13.91 -10.83
CA ILE A 76 -15.12 13.75 -12.28
C ILE A 76 -16.53 13.25 -12.62
N GLN A 77 -17.08 12.31 -11.86
CA GLN A 77 -18.41 11.78 -12.10
C GLN A 77 -19.47 12.88 -11.92
N ILE A 78 -19.42 13.63 -10.82
CA ILE A 78 -20.31 14.76 -10.56
C ILE A 78 -20.22 15.79 -11.69
N LEU A 79 -19.00 16.12 -12.12
CA LEU A 79 -18.78 17.10 -13.17
C LEU A 79 -19.32 16.63 -14.53
N ASN A 80 -19.19 15.34 -14.82
CA ASN A 80 -19.72 14.75 -16.05
C ASN A 80 -21.25 14.69 -16.03
N ASP A 81 -21.85 14.34 -14.89
CA ASP A 81 -23.29 14.35 -14.69
C ASP A 81 -23.86 15.78 -14.85
N ALA A 82 -23.18 16.78 -14.27
CA ALA A 82 -23.52 18.19 -14.46
C ALA A 82 -23.42 18.61 -15.94
N LYS A 83 -22.38 18.16 -16.65
CA LYS A 83 -22.21 18.44 -18.10
C LYS A 83 -23.32 17.78 -18.94
N VAL A 84 -23.73 16.58 -18.61
CA VAL A 84 -24.85 15.90 -19.29
C VAL A 84 -26.15 16.66 -19.03
N GLN A 85 -26.41 17.05 -17.78
CA GLN A 85 -27.59 17.84 -17.43
C GLN A 85 -27.62 19.19 -18.14
N LEU A 86 -26.49 19.91 -18.19
CA LEU A 86 -26.34 21.18 -18.92
C LEU A 86 -26.65 21.08 -20.41
N ASN A 87 -26.46 19.92 -21.02
CA ASN A 87 -26.78 19.69 -22.44
C ASN A 87 -28.22 19.21 -22.66
N SER A 88 -29.01 19.00 -21.60
CA SER A 88 -30.40 18.59 -21.73
C SER A 88 -31.32 19.81 -21.95
N PRO A 89 -32.26 19.75 -22.91
CA PRO A 89 -33.15 20.88 -23.20
C PRO A 89 -34.04 21.23 -22.02
N GLN A 90 -34.41 20.23 -21.22
CA GLN A 90 -35.24 20.39 -20.02
C GLN A 90 -34.52 21.20 -18.93
N TYR A 91 -33.23 20.93 -18.70
CA TYR A 91 -32.41 21.67 -17.76
C TYR A 91 -32.16 23.11 -18.23
N LEU A 92 -31.91 23.31 -19.53
CA LEU A 92 -31.77 24.65 -20.10
C LEU A 92 -33.05 25.47 -19.98
N GLU A 93 -34.21 24.83 -20.13
CA GLU A 93 -35.51 25.47 -19.90
C GLU A 93 -35.69 25.87 -18.42
N GLN A 94 -35.36 24.97 -17.48
CA GLN A 94 -35.40 25.28 -16.05
C GLN A 94 -34.43 26.41 -15.68
N LEU A 95 -33.21 26.40 -16.23
CA LEU A 95 -32.22 27.46 -16.05
C LEU A 95 -32.71 28.80 -16.63
N ALA A 96 -33.32 28.77 -17.82
CA ALA A 96 -33.91 29.95 -18.43
C ALA A 96 -35.04 30.51 -17.54
N ARG A 97 -35.88 29.64 -16.96
CA ARG A 97 -36.91 30.03 -15.97
C ARG A 97 -36.29 30.60 -14.68
N CYS A 98 -35.17 30.05 -14.19
CA CYS A 98 -34.42 30.63 -13.06
C CYS A 98 -34.01 32.08 -13.34
N TRP A 99 -33.58 32.37 -14.56
CA TRP A 99 -33.17 33.72 -15.00
C TRP A 99 -34.35 34.63 -15.37
N GLY A 100 -35.59 34.14 -15.24
CA GLY A 100 -36.80 34.90 -15.51
C GLY A 100 -37.23 34.92 -16.99
N TYR A 101 -36.63 34.08 -17.84
CA TYR A 101 -37.13 33.87 -19.19
C TYR A 101 -38.38 32.98 -19.17
N VAL A 102 -39.31 33.29 -20.06
CA VAL A 102 -40.60 32.60 -20.21
C VAL A 102 -40.76 32.08 -21.63
N GLY A 103 -41.56 31.03 -21.79
CA GLY A 103 -41.85 30.47 -23.12
C GLY A 103 -42.58 31.47 -24.00
N ARG A 104 -42.42 31.35 -25.33
CA ARG A 104 -43.03 32.27 -26.31
C ARG A 104 -44.56 32.35 -26.18
N ASP A 105 -45.21 31.24 -25.85
CA ASP A 105 -46.66 31.13 -25.77
C ASP A 105 -47.19 31.16 -24.32
N GLU A 106 -46.33 31.48 -23.35
CA GLU A 106 -46.65 31.47 -21.92
C GLU A 106 -47.25 32.82 -21.49
N LYS A 107 -48.39 32.80 -20.77
CA LYS A 107 -49.02 34.02 -20.23
C LYS A 107 -48.39 34.40 -18.90
N VAL A 108 -47.69 35.53 -18.87
CA VAL A 108 -47.09 36.09 -17.64
C VAL A 108 -48.10 36.98 -16.92
N LEU A 109 -48.40 36.64 -15.66
CA LEU A 109 -49.17 37.50 -14.76
C LEU A 109 -48.20 38.37 -13.96
N VAL A 110 -48.13 39.67 -14.29
CA VAL A 110 -47.32 40.64 -13.55
C VAL A 110 -48.15 41.21 -12.41
N VAL A 111 -47.71 41.00 -11.16
CA VAL A 111 -48.35 41.57 -9.98
C VAL A 111 -47.67 42.90 -9.63
N GLU A 112 -48.37 44.02 -9.79
CA GLU A 112 -47.86 45.39 -9.53
C GLU A 112 -47.37 45.62 -8.09
N LYS A 113 -47.87 44.83 -7.13
CA LYS A 113 -47.47 44.85 -5.71
C LYS A 113 -46.86 43.51 -5.29
N ALA A 114 -45.85 43.06 -6.02
CA ALA A 114 -45.04 41.94 -5.54
C ALA A 114 -44.17 42.39 -4.34
N PRO A 115 -44.02 41.57 -3.29
CA PRO A 115 -43.06 41.86 -2.22
C PRO A 115 -41.65 41.98 -2.80
N ALA A 116 -40.85 42.94 -2.29
CA ALA A 116 -39.52 43.30 -2.81
C ALA A 116 -38.50 42.14 -2.81
N THR A 117 -38.80 41.07 -2.09
CA THR A 117 -38.03 39.82 -2.07
C THR A 117 -38.89 38.71 -2.70
N ILE A 118 -38.92 38.67 -4.02
CA ILE A 118 -39.21 37.40 -4.71
C ILE A 118 -37.96 36.57 -4.48
N GLY A 119 -38.04 35.55 -3.61
CA GLY A 119 -36.95 34.62 -3.39
C GLY A 119 -36.40 34.14 -4.73
N SER A 120 -35.08 33.98 -4.83
CA SER A 120 -34.47 33.46 -6.04
C SER A 120 -35.26 32.23 -6.51
N ASN A 121 -35.67 32.19 -7.78
CA ASN A 121 -36.47 31.07 -8.31
C ASN A 121 -35.75 29.72 -8.15
N CYS A 122 -34.45 29.74 -7.88
CA CYS A 122 -33.59 28.58 -7.77
C CYS A 122 -32.64 28.73 -6.57
N ASP A 123 -32.38 27.61 -5.89
CA ASP A 123 -31.36 27.51 -4.84
C ASP A 123 -29.98 27.39 -5.49
N GLU A 124 -28.99 28.13 -4.99
CA GLU A 124 -27.60 27.97 -5.42
C GLU A 124 -27.08 26.59 -4.99
N TYR A 125 -26.93 25.67 -5.94
CA TYR A 125 -26.24 24.42 -5.69
C TYR A 125 -24.73 24.66 -5.71
N ARG A 126 -24.13 24.78 -4.51
CA ARG A 126 -22.69 24.91 -4.37
C ARG A 126 -22.05 23.54 -4.58
N LEU A 127 -21.28 23.39 -5.65
CA LEU A 127 -20.36 22.26 -5.79
C LEU A 127 -19.36 22.29 -4.62
N PRO A 128 -19.03 21.12 -4.02
CA PRO A 128 -18.12 21.02 -2.89
C PRO A 128 -16.68 21.45 -3.22
#